data_AF-A0A969NIQ9-F1
#
_entry.id   AF-A0A969NIQ9-F1
#
_cell.length_a   1.000
_cell.length_b   1.000
_cell.length_c   1.000
_cell.angle_alpha   90.00
_cell.angle_beta   90.00
_cell.angle_gamma   90.00
#
_symmetry.space_group_name_H-M   'P 1'
#
loop_
_entity.id
_entity.type
_entity.pdbx_description
1 polymer ?
#
loop_
_entity_poly.entity_id
_entity_poly.type
_entity_poly.pdbx_seq_one_letter_code
_entity_poly.pdbx_strand_id
1 'polypeptide(L)'
;MASVQIQKQTIVKFVRDERINDKIKTISDLPYIKLHGCITVINDEKIPLILTIDHYVTHKKNRIRLFERLNDLAKQHSFLFVGHSLEDSDIREILLNIGSDMTVRMRSYIVAPDVKPAMERFWGTKKITTINCRFSEFMEELERKIDVTSIPDGKTKNIKENAEHPIFKRLLSSQNKPSEILINFISNDATFPDKTFCKLNPSRQKTFIKV
;
A
#
# COMPACT_ATOMS: atom_id res chain seq x y z
N MET A 1 -20.87 -11.34 24.72
CA MET A 1 -19.67 -10.55 25.08
C MET A 1 -19.10 -10.00 23.79
N ALA A 2 -19.19 -8.68 23.58
CA ALA A 2 -18.66 -8.05 22.38
C ALA A 2 -17.13 -8.18 22.39
N SER A 3 -16.58 -8.95 21.45
CA SER A 3 -15.14 -9.01 21.20
C SER A 3 -14.66 -7.60 20.87
N VAL A 4 -13.83 -7.02 21.74
CA VAL A 4 -13.16 -5.76 21.47
C VAL A 4 -12.27 -5.98 20.25
N GLN A 5 -12.70 -5.45 19.11
CA GLN A 5 -11.97 -5.54 17.85
C GLN A 5 -10.74 -4.63 17.97
N ILE A 6 -9.61 -5.21 18.36
CA ILE A 6 -8.35 -4.47 18.50
C ILE A 6 -7.98 -3.97 17.10
N GLN A 7 -7.89 -2.65 16.95
CA GLN A 7 -7.47 -2.04 15.69
C GLN A 7 -6.02 -2.43 15.40
N LYS A 8 -5.86 -3.28 14.40
CA LYS A 8 -4.61 -3.91 13.99
C LYS A 8 -3.75 -3.02 13.08
N GLN A 9 -4.40 -2.16 12.30
CA GLN A 9 -3.77 -1.27 11.33
C GLN A 9 -4.28 0.15 11.48
N THR A 10 -3.38 1.10 11.25
CA THR A 10 -3.67 2.54 11.29
C THR A 10 -3.80 3.06 9.86
N ILE A 11 -4.93 3.68 9.55
CA ILE A 11 -5.17 4.22 8.20
C ILE A 11 -4.47 5.58 8.06
N VAL A 12 -3.54 5.66 7.11
CA VAL A 12 -2.78 6.88 6.82
C VAL A 12 -3.30 7.51 5.53
N LYS A 13 -3.98 8.65 5.65
CA LYS A 13 -4.67 9.31 4.53
C LYS A 13 -3.73 10.18 3.68
N PHE A 14 -3.82 10.02 2.37
CA PHE A 14 -3.13 10.84 1.35
C PHE A 14 -4.17 11.48 0.42
N VAL A 15 -4.21 12.82 0.40
CA VAL A 15 -5.17 13.61 -0.41
C VAL A 15 -4.43 14.53 -1.41
N ARG A 16 -3.11 14.66 -1.25
CA ARG A 16 -2.22 15.49 -2.05
C ARG A 16 -0.81 14.92 -2.08
N ASP A 17 0.06 15.55 -2.85
CA ASP A 17 1.47 15.21 -2.97
C ASP A 17 2.23 15.44 -1.65
N GLU A 18 2.22 14.41 -0.81
CA GLU A 18 2.93 14.36 0.47
C GLU A 18 4.02 13.28 0.45
N ARG A 19 5.08 13.51 1.22
CA ARG A 19 6.18 12.56 1.36
C ARG A 19 5.70 11.33 2.14
N ILE A 20 5.96 10.14 1.59
CA ILE A 20 5.47 8.89 2.20
C ILE A 20 6.15 8.62 3.54
N ASN A 21 7.46 8.82 3.62
CA ASN A 21 8.28 8.56 4.80
C ASN A 21 7.91 9.44 6.00
N ASP A 22 7.27 10.59 5.75
CA ASP A 22 6.84 11.49 6.84
C ASP A 22 5.58 10.94 7.53
N LYS A 23 4.76 10.16 6.80
CA LYS A 23 3.43 9.71 7.22
C LYS A 23 3.33 8.21 7.52
N ILE A 24 3.97 7.37 6.70
CA ILE A 24 4.05 5.92 6.92
C ILE A 24 5.34 5.66 7.71
N LYS A 25 5.20 5.26 8.96
CA LYS A 25 6.32 5.07 9.90
C LYS A 25 6.42 3.63 10.38
N THR A 26 5.27 2.96 10.49
CA THR A 26 5.17 1.60 11.01
C THR A 26 4.59 0.64 9.98
N ILE A 27 4.89 -0.66 10.12
CA ILE A 27 4.37 -1.72 9.24
C ILE A 27 2.84 -1.83 9.32
N SER A 28 2.24 -1.39 10.43
CA SER A 28 0.80 -1.32 10.63
C SER A 28 0.13 -0.13 9.92
N ASP A 29 0.91 0.79 9.32
CA ASP A 29 0.36 1.95 8.63
C ASP A 29 -0.11 1.55 7.22
N LEU A 30 -1.42 1.62 7.01
CA LEU A 30 -2.03 1.31 5.73
C LEU A 30 -2.28 2.61 4.93
N PRO A 31 -1.65 2.80 3.76
CA PRO A 31 -1.89 3.98 2.94
C PRO A 31 -3.30 3.99 2.38
N TYR A 32 -4.03 5.07 2.62
CA TYR A 32 -5.33 5.34 2.02
C TYR A 32 -5.25 6.55 1.11
N ILE A 33 -5.12 6.27 -0.19
CA ILE A 33 -4.92 7.26 -1.25
C ILE A 33 -6.27 7.69 -1.83
N LYS A 34 -6.53 9.00 -1.83
CA LYS A 34 -7.74 9.59 -2.42
C LYS A 34 -7.38 10.43 -3.64
N LEU A 35 -7.56 9.86 -4.83
CA LEU A 35 -7.20 10.50 -6.10
C LEU A 35 -8.02 11.76 -6.41
N HIS A 36 -9.33 11.73 -6.15
CA HIS A 36 -10.27 12.81 -6.49
C HIS A 36 -10.52 13.81 -5.35
N GLY A 37 -9.69 13.79 -4.32
CA GLY A 37 -9.85 14.63 -3.14
C GLY A 37 -10.67 13.97 -2.03
N CYS A 38 -11.09 14.78 -1.05
CA CYS A 38 -11.72 14.28 0.16
C CYS A 38 -12.84 15.23 0.60
N ILE A 39 -14.02 14.69 0.92
CA ILE A 39 -15.15 15.47 1.46
C ILE A 39 -14.79 16.17 2.78
N THR A 40 -13.81 15.66 3.53
CA THR A 40 -13.33 16.34 4.75
C THR A 40 -12.48 17.58 4.45
N VAL A 41 -12.00 17.72 3.20
CA VAL A 41 -11.09 18.79 2.77
C VAL A 41 -11.70 19.47 1.54
N ILE A 42 -12.77 20.23 1.77
CA ILE A 42 -13.51 20.93 0.70
C ILE A 42 -13.01 22.35 0.43
N ASN A 43 -12.41 23.00 1.43
CA ASN A 43 -12.04 24.42 1.37
C ASN A 43 -10.60 24.66 0.91
N ASP A 44 -9.90 23.63 0.42
CA ASP A 44 -8.52 23.77 -0.04
C ASP A 44 -8.51 24.16 -1.53
N GLU A 45 -8.23 25.43 -1.83
CA GLU A 45 -8.14 25.97 -3.19
C GLU A 45 -7.10 25.25 -4.06
N LYS A 46 -6.08 24.64 -3.46
CA LYS A 46 -5.04 23.93 -4.20
C LYS A 46 -5.47 22.53 -4.64
N ILE A 47 -6.46 21.96 -3.96
CA ILE A 47 -6.92 20.58 -4.12
C ILE A 47 -8.47 20.60 -4.17
N PRO A 48 -9.08 21.31 -5.13
CA PRO A 48 -10.52 21.45 -5.19
C PRO A 48 -11.18 20.09 -5.44
N LEU A 49 -12.40 19.92 -4.94
CA LEU A 49 -13.22 18.77 -5.31
C LEU A 49 -13.50 18.78 -6.81
N ILE A 50 -13.44 17.59 -7.40
CA ILE A 50 -13.74 17.41 -8.82
C ILE A 50 -15.25 17.31 -8.96
N LEU A 51 -15.89 18.43 -9.31
CA LEU A 51 -17.34 18.52 -9.49
C LEU A 51 -17.72 18.84 -10.94
N THR A 52 -16.80 19.43 -11.71
CA THR A 52 -17.00 19.86 -13.08
C THR A 52 -15.99 19.20 -14.02
N ILE A 53 -16.31 19.21 -15.32
CA ILE A 53 -15.43 18.70 -16.37
C ILE A 53 -14.11 19.51 -16.43
N ASP A 54 -14.18 20.83 -16.20
CA ASP A 54 -12.98 21.68 -16.17
C ASP A 54 -12.05 21.32 -15.01
N HIS A 55 -12.61 20.93 -13.86
CA HIS A 55 -11.81 20.41 -12.76
C HIS A 55 -11.17 19.09 -13.16
N TYR A 56 -11.85 18.24 -13.94
CA TYR A 56 -11.29 16.98 -14.42
C TYR A 56 -10.07 17.18 -15.33
N VAL A 57 -9.98 18.27 -16.10
CA VAL A 57 -8.78 18.55 -16.90
C VAL A 57 -7.58 18.93 -16.02
N THR A 58 -7.83 19.68 -14.94
CA THR A 58 -6.77 20.25 -14.10
C THR A 58 -6.52 19.48 -12.80
N HIS A 59 -7.29 18.43 -12.51
CA HIS A 59 -7.32 17.74 -11.21
C HIS A 59 -6.00 17.06 -10.83
N LYS A 60 -5.15 16.72 -11.81
CA LYS A 60 -3.85 16.09 -11.57
C LYS A 60 -2.85 17.07 -10.96
N LYS A 61 -3.06 18.39 -11.11
CA LYS A 61 -2.20 19.42 -10.51
C LYS A 61 -2.24 19.28 -8.98
N ASN A 62 -1.06 19.24 -8.35
CA ASN A 62 -0.86 18.97 -6.92
C ASN A 62 -1.21 17.54 -6.43
N ARG A 63 -1.49 16.61 -7.36
CA ARG A 63 -1.79 15.20 -7.08
C ARG A 63 -0.96 14.23 -7.93
N ILE A 64 0.03 14.73 -8.68
CA ILE A 64 0.77 13.95 -9.69
C ILE A 64 1.44 12.74 -9.03
N ARG A 65 2.05 12.96 -7.87
CA ARG A 65 2.80 11.90 -7.16
C ARG A 65 1.87 10.82 -6.61
N LEU A 66 0.58 11.12 -6.39
CA LEU A 66 -0.42 10.11 -6.01
C LEU A 66 -0.70 9.16 -7.16
N PHE A 67 -0.88 9.68 -8.37
CA PHE A 67 -1.11 8.87 -9.57
C PHE A 67 0.14 8.07 -9.95
N GLU A 68 1.32 8.69 -9.89
CA GLU A 68 2.60 7.99 -10.11
C GLU A 68 2.76 6.81 -9.13
N ARG A 69 2.51 7.04 -7.84
CA ARG A 69 2.58 5.98 -6.82
C ARG A 69 1.58 4.87 -7.10
N LEU A 70 0.35 5.21 -7.48
CA LEU A 70 -0.63 4.21 -7.81
C LEU A 70 -0.19 3.35 -9.00
N ASN A 71 0.41 3.96 -10.03
CA ASN A 71 1.00 3.26 -11.17
C ASN A 71 2.17 2.35 -10.73
N ASP A 72 3.03 2.79 -9.81
CA ASP A 72 4.13 1.97 -9.29
C ASP A 72 3.60 0.76 -8.51
N LEU A 73 2.60 0.96 -7.64
CA LEU A 73 1.93 -0.12 -6.92
C LEU A 73 1.26 -1.10 -7.89
N ALA A 74 0.68 -0.59 -8.97
CA ALA A 74 0.03 -1.41 -9.99
C ALA A 74 0.97 -2.37 -10.71
N LYS A 75 2.23 -1.97 -10.87
CA LYS A 75 3.26 -2.80 -11.51
C LYS A 75 3.77 -3.89 -10.57
N GLN A 76 3.77 -3.63 -9.26
CA GLN A 76 4.34 -4.51 -8.24
C GLN A 76 3.32 -5.44 -7.57
N HIS A 77 2.03 -5.11 -7.63
CA HIS A 77 0.99 -5.80 -6.90
C HIS A 77 -0.25 -6.09 -7.74
N SER A 78 -0.99 -7.12 -7.32
CA SER A 78 -2.35 -7.38 -7.82
C SER A 78 -3.33 -6.38 -7.22
N PHE A 79 -4.20 -5.81 -8.07
CA PHE A 79 -5.33 -5.01 -7.61
C PHE A 79 -6.63 -5.79 -7.56
N LEU A 80 -7.48 -5.41 -6.61
CA LEU A 80 -8.87 -5.82 -6.48
C LEU A 80 -9.75 -4.58 -6.66
N PHE A 81 -10.51 -4.53 -7.75
CA PHE A 81 -11.46 -3.46 -8.03
C PHE A 81 -12.84 -3.87 -7.50
N VAL A 82 -13.47 -2.99 -6.72
CA VAL A 82 -14.77 -3.26 -6.08
C VAL A 82 -15.68 -2.05 -6.25
N GLY A 83 -16.94 -2.25 -6.66
CA GLY A 83 -17.97 -1.20 -6.61
C GLY A 83 -17.82 -0.05 -7.63
N HIS A 84 -16.92 -0.18 -8.60
CA HIS A 84 -16.74 0.81 -9.66
C HIS A 84 -17.41 0.34 -10.95
N SER A 85 -18.15 1.24 -11.62
CA SER A 85 -18.38 1.09 -13.06
C SER A 85 -17.00 1.26 -13.71
N LEU A 86 -16.56 0.28 -14.49
CA LEU A 86 -15.27 0.31 -15.22
C LEU A 86 -15.26 1.34 -16.36
N GLU A 87 -16.20 2.28 -16.33
CA GLU A 87 -16.37 3.42 -17.21
C GLU A 87 -15.62 4.66 -16.69
N ASP A 88 -15.17 4.65 -15.43
CA ASP A 88 -14.30 5.68 -14.88
C ASP A 88 -13.01 5.82 -15.72
N SER A 89 -12.80 7.01 -16.27
CA SER A 89 -11.68 7.30 -17.17
C SER A 89 -10.32 7.23 -16.49
N ASP A 90 -10.21 7.56 -15.20
CA ASP A 90 -8.94 7.45 -14.48
C ASP A 90 -8.59 6.00 -14.20
N ILE A 91 -9.58 5.19 -13.78
CA ILE A 91 -9.38 3.75 -13.60
C ILE A 91 -9.02 3.10 -14.95
N ARG A 92 -9.68 3.50 -16.04
CA ARG A 92 -9.32 3.04 -17.39
C ARG A 92 -7.92 3.46 -17.78
N GLU A 93 -7.52 4.71 -17.51
CA GLU A 93 -6.18 5.20 -17.78
C GLU A 93 -5.14 4.39 -17.00
N ILE A 94 -5.37 4.15 -15.71
CA ILE A 94 -4.51 3.29 -14.88
C ILE A 94 -4.44 1.88 -15.48
N LEU A 95 -5.58 1.26 -15.82
CA LEU A 95 -5.63 -0.07 -16.43
C LEU A 95 -4.95 -0.15 -17.80
N LEU A 96 -5.00 0.92 -18.59
CA LEU A 96 -4.32 1.04 -19.89
C LEU A 96 -2.81 1.23 -19.72
N ASN A 97 -2.40 2.11 -18.80
CA ASN A 97 -0.99 2.34 -18.45
C ASN A 97 -0.34 1.09 -17.86
N ILE A 98 -1.11 0.25 -17.16
CA ILE A 98 -0.67 -1.09 -16.72
C ILE A 98 -0.60 -2.07 -17.90
N GLY A 99 -1.44 -1.88 -18.91
CA GLY A 99 -1.59 -2.78 -20.06
C GLY A 99 -0.48 -2.69 -21.10
N SER A 100 0.28 -1.59 -21.15
CA SER A 100 1.34 -1.40 -22.15
C SER A 100 2.53 -2.37 -21.97
N ASP A 101 2.81 -2.81 -20.74
CA ASP A 101 3.90 -3.75 -20.41
C ASP A 101 3.35 -5.13 -20.01
N MET A 102 2.81 -5.88 -20.98
CA MET A 102 2.12 -7.16 -20.72
C MET A 102 3.02 -8.30 -20.19
N THR A 103 4.34 -8.20 -20.31
CA THR A 103 5.29 -9.30 -20.06
C THR A 103 5.49 -9.60 -18.57
N VAL A 104 5.44 -8.60 -17.68
CA VAL A 104 5.73 -8.74 -16.24
C VAL A 104 4.47 -8.70 -15.36
N ARG A 105 3.31 -8.50 -15.98
CA ARG A 105 2.09 -8.16 -15.24
C ARG A 105 1.55 -9.27 -14.33
N MET A 106 1.28 -8.91 -13.06
CA MET A 106 0.46 -9.68 -12.12
C MET A 106 -1.04 -9.59 -12.45
N ARG A 107 -1.77 -10.69 -12.23
CA ARG A 107 -3.21 -10.78 -12.48
C ARG A 107 -3.98 -9.89 -11.50
N SER A 108 -4.90 -9.08 -12.02
CA SER A 108 -5.80 -8.24 -11.19
C SER A 108 -7.21 -8.83 -11.18
N TYR A 109 -8.06 -8.39 -10.27
CA TYR A 109 -9.39 -8.93 -10.03
C TYR A 109 -10.44 -7.83 -9.97
N ILE A 110 -11.64 -8.10 -10.44
CA ILE A 110 -12.81 -7.21 -10.33
C ILE A 110 -13.90 -7.97 -9.60
N VAL A 111 -14.50 -7.38 -8.58
CA VAL A 111 -15.70 -7.89 -7.91
C VAL A 111 -16.88 -7.04 -8.34
N ALA A 112 -17.81 -7.64 -9.08
CA ALA A 112 -19.03 -7.00 -9.52
C ALA A 112 -20.16 -8.04 -9.59
N PRO A 113 -21.40 -7.67 -9.23
CA PRO A 113 -22.55 -8.52 -9.48
C PRO A 113 -22.91 -8.51 -10.97
N ASP A 114 -23.60 -9.57 -11.42
CA ASP A 114 -24.22 -9.67 -12.75
C ASP A 114 -23.24 -9.49 -13.93
N VAL A 115 -22.02 -10.04 -13.81
CA VAL A 115 -20.99 -9.95 -14.85
C VAL A 115 -21.45 -10.68 -16.12
N LYS A 116 -21.58 -9.94 -17.22
CA LYS A 116 -21.89 -10.51 -18.54
C LYS A 116 -20.68 -11.27 -19.13
N PRO A 117 -20.88 -12.39 -19.84
CA PRO A 117 -19.79 -13.15 -20.45
C PRO A 117 -18.91 -12.35 -21.42
N ALA A 118 -19.49 -11.38 -22.12
CA ALA A 118 -18.73 -10.48 -23.00
C ALA A 118 -17.74 -9.61 -22.22
N MET A 119 -18.15 -9.15 -21.03
CA MET A 119 -17.31 -8.33 -20.15
C MET A 119 -16.17 -9.16 -19.55
N GLU A 120 -16.46 -10.38 -19.10
CA GLU A 120 -15.44 -11.33 -18.62
C GLU A 120 -14.37 -11.61 -19.68
N ARG A 121 -14.77 -11.90 -20.92
CA ARG A 121 -13.82 -12.13 -22.04
C ARG A 121 -12.98 -10.89 -22.31
N PHE A 122 -13.61 -9.72 -22.38
CA PHE A 122 -12.91 -8.46 -22.60
C PHE A 122 -11.84 -8.22 -21.53
N TRP A 123 -12.16 -8.37 -20.25
CA TRP A 123 -11.19 -8.19 -19.16
C TRP A 123 -10.16 -9.33 -19.06
N GLY A 124 -10.53 -10.54 -19.48
CA GLY A 124 -9.62 -11.67 -19.59
C GLY A 124 -8.45 -11.39 -20.53
N THR A 125 -8.67 -10.71 -21.66
CA THR A 125 -7.59 -10.27 -22.56
C THR A 125 -6.58 -9.37 -21.88
N LYS A 126 -7.03 -8.60 -20.89
CA LYS A 126 -6.21 -7.68 -20.11
C LYS A 126 -5.71 -8.32 -18.81
N LYS A 127 -5.56 -9.64 -18.69
CA LYS A 127 -5.13 -10.32 -17.44
C LYS A 127 -5.92 -9.89 -16.19
N ILE A 128 -7.20 -9.56 -16.36
CA ILE A 128 -8.10 -9.20 -15.27
C ILE A 128 -9.17 -10.26 -15.16
N THR A 129 -9.33 -10.84 -13.97
CA THR A 129 -10.35 -11.85 -13.70
C THR A 129 -11.54 -11.20 -13.01
N THR A 130 -12.72 -11.37 -13.57
CA THR A 130 -13.98 -10.94 -12.97
C THR A 130 -14.51 -12.01 -12.01
N ILE A 131 -14.89 -11.60 -10.81
CA ILE A 131 -15.51 -12.41 -9.77
C ILE A 131 -16.97 -11.96 -9.71
N ASN A 132 -17.87 -12.85 -10.14
CA ASN A 132 -19.30 -12.56 -10.18
C ASN A 132 -19.94 -12.84 -8.81
N CYS A 133 -19.92 -11.85 -7.94
CA CYS A 133 -20.62 -11.88 -6.65
C CYS A 133 -20.91 -10.46 -6.16
N ARG A 134 -21.81 -10.34 -5.19
CA ARG A 134 -22.03 -9.08 -4.48
C ARG A 134 -20.85 -8.80 -3.54
N PHE A 135 -20.63 -7.52 -3.26
CA PHE A 135 -19.56 -7.12 -2.35
C PHE A 135 -19.73 -7.71 -0.94
N SER A 136 -20.98 -7.80 -0.44
CA SER A 136 -21.28 -8.42 0.85
C SER A 136 -20.85 -9.89 0.89
N GLU A 137 -21.23 -10.66 -0.12
CA GLU A 137 -20.89 -12.08 -0.26
C GLU A 137 -19.37 -12.28 -0.36
N PHE A 138 -18.69 -11.40 -1.10
CA PHE A 138 -17.23 -11.41 -1.18
C PHE A 138 -16.58 -11.21 0.18
N MET A 139 -17.06 -10.25 0.97
CA MET A 139 -16.51 -9.96 2.30
C MET A 139 -16.76 -11.10 3.29
N GLU A 140 -17.94 -11.71 3.28
CA GLU A 140 -18.26 -12.88 4.12
C GLU A 140 -17.35 -14.08 3.80
N GLU A 141 -17.15 -14.35 2.51
CA GLU A 141 -16.23 -15.40 2.05
C GLU A 141 -14.78 -15.11 2.41
N LEU A 142 -14.37 -13.84 2.33
CA LEU A 142 -13.03 -13.38 2.67
C LEU A 142 -12.78 -13.53 4.17
N GLU A 143 -13.73 -13.16 5.02
CA GLU A 143 -13.63 -13.32 6.48
C GLU A 143 -13.58 -14.80 6.88
N ARG A 144 -14.31 -15.67 6.19
CA ARG A 144 -14.27 -17.12 6.44
C ARG A 144 -12.93 -17.76 6.07
N LYS A 145 -12.29 -17.29 4.99
CA LYS A 145 -11.07 -17.91 4.44
C LYS A 145 -9.78 -17.29 4.96
N ILE A 146 -9.80 -15.99 5.28
CA ILE A 146 -8.60 -15.29 5.75
C ILE A 146 -8.54 -15.40 7.26
N ASP A 147 -7.46 -16.04 7.73
CA ASP A 147 -7.10 -15.98 9.13
C ASP A 147 -6.65 -14.55 9.47
N VAL A 148 -7.46 -13.84 10.25
CA VAL A 148 -7.20 -12.47 10.71
C VAL A 148 -5.87 -12.37 11.47
N THR A 149 -5.33 -13.47 12.01
CA THR A 149 -4.01 -13.49 12.67
C THR A 149 -2.83 -13.36 11.69
N SER A 150 -3.06 -13.62 10.40
CA SER A 150 -2.05 -13.51 9.34
C SER A 150 -1.84 -12.09 8.83
N ILE A 151 -2.74 -11.15 9.18
CA ILE A 151 -2.64 -9.75 8.80
C ILE A 151 -1.40 -9.13 9.47
N PRO A 152 -0.56 -8.40 8.72
CA PRO A 152 0.60 -7.71 9.30
C PRO A 152 0.11 -6.55 10.16
N ASP A 153 0.06 -6.79 11.47
CA ASP A 153 -0.38 -5.82 12.48
C ASP A 153 0.80 -5.10 13.14
N GLY A 154 2.00 -5.25 12.58
CA GLY A 154 3.28 -4.90 13.23
C GLY A 154 3.62 -5.77 14.46
N LYS A 155 2.63 -6.34 15.16
CA LYS A 155 2.79 -7.09 16.42
C LYS A 155 2.96 -8.60 16.23
N THR A 156 2.37 -9.18 15.20
CA THR A 156 2.13 -10.64 15.09
C THR A 156 3.24 -11.44 14.43
N LYS A 157 4.11 -10.84 13.60
CA LYS A 157 5.22 -11.58 12.96
C LYS A 157 6.61 -10.94 13.05
N ASN A 158 6.74 -9.61 13.06
CA ASN A 158 8.07 -8.99 12.90
C ASN A 158 8.78 -8.55 14.18
N ILE A 159 8.10 -8.48 15.34
CA ILE A 159 8.77 -8.01 16.58
C ILE A 159 9.43 -9.16 17.35
N LYS A 160 8.87 -10.38 17.30
CA LYS A 160 9.44 -11.51 18.07
C LYS A 160 10.76 -12.04 17.49
N GLU A 161 10.98 -11.94 16.18
CA GLU A 161 12.23 -12.42 15.56
C GLU A 161 13.38 -11.39 15.63
N ASN A 162 13.10 -10.11 15.91
CA ASN A 162 14.11 -9.04 15.81
C ASN A 162 14.75 -8.61 17.14
N ALA A 163 14.41 -9.26 18.26
CA ALA A 163 15.11 -9.04 19.53
C ALA A 163 16.57 -9.57 19.54
N GLU A 164 16.96 -10.34 18.52
CA GLU A 164 18.30 -10.92 18.40
C GLU A 164 19.30 -10.09 17.57
N HIS A 165 18.91 -8.92 17.04
CA HIS A 165 19.84 -8.14 16.22
C HIS A 165 21.04 -7.64 17.06
N PRO A 166 22.32 -7.84 16.63
CA PRO A 166 23.51 -7.57 17.45
C PRO A 166 23.63 -6.12 17.98
N ILE A 167 23.04 -5.16 17.25
CA ILE A 167 22.98 -3.74 17.64
C ILE A 167 22.21 -3.54 18.94
N PHE A 168 21.12 -4.29 19.16
CA PHE A 168 20.34 -4.16 20.39
C PHE A 168 21.10 -4.65 21.61
N LYS A 169 22.00 -5.64 21.46
CA LYS A 169 22.90 -6.06 22.55
C LYS A 169 23.93 -4.99 22.95
N ARG A 170 24.30 -4.08 22.04
CA ARG A 170 25.27 -3.00 22.30
C ARG A 170 24.62 -1.68 22.74
N LEU A 171 23.40 -1.41 22.29
CA LEU A 171 22.73 -0.13 22.52
C LEU A 171 21.74 -0.15 23.70
N LEU A 172 21.27 -1.32 24.12
CA LEU A 172 20.30 -1.41 25.22
C LEU A 172 21.01 -1.58 26.57
N SER A 173 21.40 -0.46 27.18
CA SER A 173 21.63 -0.42 28.63
C SER A 173 20.27 -0.46 29.33
N SER A 174 19.86 -1.64 29.80
CA SER A 174 18.80 -2.05 30.77
C SER A 174 17.49 -1.26 30.98
N GLN A 175 17.31 -0.01 30.54
CA GLN A 175 16.24 0.88 30.97
C GLN A 175 15.36 1.43 29.83
N ASN A 176 15.82 1.41 28.56
CA ASN A 176 15.06 2.01 27.45
C ASN A 176 14.66 0.99 26.39
N LYS A 177 13.36 0.72 26.26
CA LYS A 177 12.81 -0.06 25.14
C LYS A 177 12.84 0.80 23.86
N PRO A 178 13.42 0.33 22.75
CA PRO A 178 13.49 1.11 21.52
C PRO A 178 12.08 1.35 20.96
N SER A 179 11.88 2.51 20.32
CA SER A 179 10.61 2.82 19.65
C SER A 179 10.37 1.88 18.47
N GLU A 180 9.10 1.62 18.14
CA GLU A 180 8.73 0.75 17.02
C GLU A 180 9.32 1.23 15.69
N ILE A 181 9.45 2.56 15.52
CA ILE A 181 10.09 3.20 14.37
C ILE A 181 11.56 2.80 14.26
N LEU A 182 12.30 2.85 15.37
CA LEU A 182 13.71 2.50 15.40
C LEU A 182 13.92 1.02 15.12
N ILE A 183 13.06 0.15 15.65
CA ILE A 183 13.11 -1.29 15.38
C ILE A 183 12.88 -1.55 13.88
N ASN A 184 11.84 -0.95 13.31
CA ASN A 184 11.50 -1.11 11.89
C ASN A 184 12.65 -0.64 10.97
N PHE A 185 13.24 0.51 11.29
CA PHE A 185 14.39 1.06 10.56
C PHE A 185 15.61 0.14 10.63
N ILE A 186 15.96 -0.36 11.81
CA ILE A 186 17.12 -1.26 11.98
C ILE A 186 16.92 -2.55 11.21
N SER A 187 15.71 -3.11 11.22
CA SER A 187 15.43 -4.40 10.57
C SER A 187 15.39 -4.33 9.05
N ASN A 188 14.85 -3.25 8.47
CA ASN A 188 14.62 -3.17 7.03
C ASN A 188 15.67 -2.34 6.29
N ASP A 189 16.15 -1.25 6.90
CA ASP A 189 16.97 -0.24 6.22
C ASP A 189 18.43 -0.23 6.67
N ALA A 190 18.73 -0.75 7.88
CA ALA A 190 20.10 -0.85 8.37
C ALA A 190 20.73 -2.21 8.05
N THR A 191 22.04 -2.21 7.83
CA THR A 191 22.84 -3.44 7.76
C THR A 191 23.93 -3.32 8.80
N PHE A 192 24.06 -4.30 9.69
CA PHE A 192 25.12 -4.33 10.68
C PHE A 192 26.42 -4.82 10.03
N PRO A 193 27.44 -3.97 9.87
CA PRO A 193 28.75 -4.45 9.43
C PRO A 193 29.41 -5.17 10.61
N ASP A 194 29.50 -6.50 10.55
CA ASP A 194 30.38 -7.24 11.46
C ASP A 194 31.86 -6.96 11.11
N LYS A 195 32.80 -7.27 12.00
CA LYS A 195 34.26 -7.05 11.80
C LYS A 195 34.81 -7.69 10.51
N THR A 196 34.09 -8.63 9.92
CA THR A 196 34.37 -9.31 8.65
C THR A 196 33.93 -8.52 7.40
N PHE A 197 33.08 -7.51 7.51
CA PHE A 197 32.55 -6.74 6.37
C PHE A 197 33.58 -5.83 5.70
N CYS A 198 34.71 -5.53 6.36
CA CYS A 198 35.81 -4.75 5.76
C CYS A 198 36.48 -5.43 4.55
N LYS A 199 36.08 -6.66 4.17
CA LYS A 199 36.69 -7.39 3.04
C LYS A 199 35.78 -7.58 1.82
N LEU A 200 34.49 -7.25 1.86
CA LEU A 200 33.58 -7.58 0.76
C LEU A 200 32.63 -6.43 0.37
N ASN A 201 32.88 -5.91 -0.83
CA ASN A 201 32.07 -5.06 -1.71
C ASN A 201 32.00 -3.53 -1.47
N PRO A 202 32.54 -2.70 -2.41
CA PRO A 202 32.45 -1.24 -2.38
C PRO A 202 31.22 -0.65 -3.11
N SER A 203 30.24 -1.45 -3.54
CA SER A 203 29.24 -1.04 -4.54
C SER A 203 27.82 -0.75 -4.02
N ARG A 204 27.60 -0.62 -2.70
CA ARG A 204 26.31 -0.15 -2.16
C ARG A 204 26.52 1.00 -1.20
N GLN A 205 26.14 2.21 -1.61
CA GLN A 205 25.96 3.34 -0.70
C GLN A 205 24.83 2.98 0.28
N LYS A 206 25.21 2.58 1.49
CA LYS A 206 24.31 2.46 2.64
C LYS A 206 24.83 3.34 3.75
N THR A 207 23.93 3.96 4.49
CA THR A 207 24.27 4.80 5.65
C THR A 207 24.87 3.93 6.75
N PHE A 208 26.12 4.20 7.11
CA PHE A 208 26.85 3.46 8.13
C PHE A 208 26.57 4.08 9.51
N ILE A 209 26.08 3.29 10.45
CA ILE A 209 26.00 3.70 11.86
C ILE A 209 27.32 3.27 12.51
N LYS A 210 28.21 4.24 12.75
CA LYS A 210 29.41 4.06 13.57
C LYS A 210 29.04 4.53 14.99
N VAL A 211 29.03 3.60 15.94
CA VAL A 211 28.99 3.92 17.38
C VAL A 211 30.41 4.18 17.83
#